data_AF-A0AAI8YPL8-F1
#
_entry.id   AF-A0AAI8YPL8-F1
#
_cell.length_a   1.000
_cell.length_b   1.000
_cell.length_c   1.000
_cell.angle_alpha   90.00
_cell.angle_beta   90.00
_cell.angle_gamma   90.00
#
_symmetry.space_group_name_H-M   'P 1'
#
loop_
_entity.id
_entity.type
_entity.pdbx_description
1 polymer ?
#
loop_
_entity_poly.entity_id
_entity_poly.type
_entity_poly.pdbx_seq_one_letter_code
_entity_poly.pdbx_strand_id
1 'polypeptide(L)'
;MISLMEDRCQALREGGITNFFISILIVIGIMLSYLTQHYRIISRGSSEGISPYFVLLGVTSANAQFGNILTFPASRADVACCKEVSAFECTAGLLGIAQIGTQWICFAIILVLFLVFFRREDDELLDDDSVRDDDRPTWRTALGVAGLCLVHGLFVVIISAALAFGAPSYLAAWANILGIMAAAFAAVQYIPQIWTTYKIKQAGSLSILMMTIQTPGGLLFAASLAARLGWAGWSSWGVYVMTAIMQGILLGMAIRYEWAAQMEGGSGREGSSSPPQRPAYNRRTTPRALPSPGPYSAHLQAYADTQEEIERALDRESTQGYGENQPLLAPGGLGSSGTR
;
A
#
# COMPACT_ATOMS: atom_id res chain seq x y z
N MET A 1 -29.58 23.87 22.98
CA MET A 1 -28.19 23.94 22.46
C MET A 1 -27.18 23.95 23.60
N ILE A 2 -27.38 24.78 24.64
CA ILE A 2 -26.51 24.83 25.83
C ILE A 2 -26.54 23.52 26.63
N SER A 3 -27.72 22.97 26.96
CA SER A 3 -27.83 21.68 27.67
C SER A 3 -27.19 20.51 26.90
N LEU A 4 -27.39 20.45 25.58
CA LEU A 4 -26.81 19.40 24.72
C LEU A 4 -25.28 19.50 24.62
N MET A 5 -24.72 20.69 24.83
CA MET A 5 -23.28 20.93 24.86
C MET A 5 -22.70 20.60 26.24
N GLU A 6 -23.42 20.93 27.32
CA GLU A 6 -23.12 20.54 28.70
C GLU A 6 -23.05 18.99 28.83
N ASP A 7 -24.06 18.28 28.32
CA ASP A 7 -24.12 16.81 28.33
C ASP A 7 -22.93 16.19 27.58
N ARG A 8 -22.46 16.86 26.52
CA ARG A 8 -21.35 16.38 25.69
C ARG A 8 -19.99 16.65 26.32
N CYS A 9 -19.80 17.81 26.94
CA CYS A 9 -18.59 18.10 27.70
C CYS A 9 -18.52 17.20 28.96
N GLN A 10 -19.66 16.84 29.55
CA GLN A 10 -19.73 15.87 30.64
C GLN A 10 -19.37 14.45 30.18
N ALA A 11 -19.86 14.01 29.02
CA ALA A 11 -19.44 12.74 28.42
C ALA A 11 -17.93 12.68 28.11
N LEU A 12 -17.30 13.81 27.79
CA LEU A 12 -15.85 13.93 27.64
C LEU A 12 -15.10 13.84 28.97
N ARG A 13 -15.64 14.40 30.06
CA ARG A 13 -15.09 14.25 31.42
C ARG A 13 -15.14 12.82 31.93
N GLU A 14 -16.21 12.09 31.58
CA GLU A 14 -16.37 10.68 31.91
C GLU A 14 -15.56 9.75 30.99
N GLY A 15 -14.86 10.30 30.00
CA GLY A 15 -14.00 9.60 29.05
C GLY A 15 -12.94 8.76 29.75
N GLY A 16 -13.22 7.46 29.87
CA GLY A 16 -12.44 6.53 30.69
C GLY A 16 -11.02 6.28 30.21
N ILE A 17 -10.14 6.04 31.19
CA ILE A 17 -8.73 5.60 31.06
C ILE A 17 -8.55 4.48 30.02
N THR A 18 -9.52 3.56 29.92
CA THR A 18 -9.52 2.46 28.95
C THR A 18 -9.50 2.94 27.49
N ASN A 19 -10.31 3.94 27.13
CA ASN A 19 -10.35 4.49 25.78
C ASN A 19 -9.02 5.17 25.41
N PHE A 20 -8.39 5.83 26.38
CA PHE A 20 -7.07 6.42 26.22
C PHE A 20 -6.01 5.36 25.89
N PHE A 21 -5.90 4.29 26.68
CA PHE A 21 -4.92 3.22 26.45
C PHE A 21 -5.15 2.48 25.12
N ILE A 22 -6.41 2.13 24.81
CA ILE A 22 -6.75 1.49 23.52
C ILE A 22 -6.34 2.39 22.36
N SER A 23 -6.63 3.69 22.46
CA SER A 23 -6.32 4.62 21.39
C SER A 23 -4.81 4.85 21.23
N ILE A 24 -4.04 4.87 22.31
CA ILE A 24 -2.56 4.92 22.22
C ILE A 24 -2.02 3.66 21.53
N LEU A 25 -2.51 2.48 21.90
CA LEU A 25 -2.12 1.22 21.27
C LEU A 25 -2.43 1.23 19.76
N ILE A 26 -3.59 1.74 19.36
CA ILE A 26 -3.95 1.91 17.95
C ILE A 26 -2.98 2.87 17.25
N VAL A 27 -2.65 4.02 17.84
CA VAL A 27 -1.68 4.97 17.25
C VAL A 27 -0.33 4.30 17.01
N ILE A 28 0.17 3.56 18.01
CA ILE A 28 1.44 2.82 17.88
C ILE A 28 1.35 1.80 16.75
N GLY A 29 0.26 1.03 16.67
CA GLY A 29 0.04 0.07 15.59
C GLY A 29 0.00 0.72 14.19
N ILE A 30 -0.68 1.87 14.07
CA ILE A 30 -0.70 2.68 12.85
C ILE A 30 0.74 3.11 12.49
N MET A 31 1.47 3.68 13.44
CA MET A 31 2.85 4.16 13.22
C MET A 31 3.79 3.05 12.78
N LEU A 32 3.77 1.89 13.44
CA LEU A 32 4.59 0.74 13.04
C LEU A 32 4.23 0.24 11.65
N SER A 33 2.94 0.19 11.32
CA SER A 33 2.47 -0.25 10.00
C SER A 33 2.91 0.70 8.89
N TYR A 34 2.76 2.01 9.08
CA TYR A 34 3.21 2.98 8.09
C TYR A 34 4.72 3.05 8.00
N LEU A 35 5.43 3.04 9.13
CA LEU A 35 6.89 3.12 9.14
C LEU A 35 7.53 1.94 8.41
N THR A 36 7.02 0.72 8.59
CA THR A 36 7.49 -0.46 7.83
C THR A 36 7.22 -0.31 6.34
N GLN A 37 6.09 0.29 5.95
CA GLN A 37 5.78 0.60 4.55
C GLN A 37 6.70 1.67 3.97
N HIS A 38 6.91 2.79 4.69
CA HIS A 38 7.83 3.85 4.28
C HIS A 38 9.25 3.31 4.13
N TYR A 39 9.71 2.51 5.09
CA TYR A 39 11.00 1.84 5.03
C TYR A 39 11.13 0.96 3.79
N ARG A 40 10.13 0.12 3.48
CA ARG A 40 10.14 -0.76 2.30
C ARG A 40 10.22 0.02 0.99
N ILE A 41 9.52 1.17 0.89
CA ILE A 41 9.58 2.04 -0.29
C ILE A 41 10.98 2.66 -0.41
N ILE A 42 11.51 3.21 0.69
CA ILE A 42 12.84 3.85 0.72
C ILE A 42 13.95 2.84 0.44
N SER A 43 13.89 1.64 1.01
CA SER A 43 14.90 0.60 0.83
C SER A 43 14.89 0.02 -0.58
N ARG A 44 13.73 -0.05 -1.24
CA ARG A 44 13.63 -0.47 -2.64
C ARG A 44 14.18 0.59 -3.58
N GLY A 45 14.00 1.87 -3.24
CA GLY A 45 14.54 2.98 -4.02
C GLY A 45 13.92 3.16 -5.41
N SER A 46 12.78 2.50 -5.69
CA SER A 46 12.04 2.53 -6.96
C SER A 46 10.54 2.47 -6.69
N SER A 47 9.75 3.04 -7.60
CA SER A 47 8.28 3.04 -7.55
C SER A 47 7.66 1.91 -8.39
N GLU A 48 8.47 1.01 -8.93
CA GLU A 48 8.05 -0.06 -9.82
C GLU A 48 6.93 -0.92 -9.20
N GLY A 49 5.81 -1.04 -9.90
CA GLY A 49 4.62 -1.75 -9.44
C GLY A 49 3.68 -0.94 -8.52
N ILE A 50 3.97 0.34 -8.26
CA ILE A 50 3.03 1.26 -7.61
C ILE A 50 2.25 2.01 -8.69
N SER A 51 0.95 1.69 -8.83
CA SER A 51 0.09 2.40 -9.78
C SER A 51 -0.15 3.86 -9.35
N PRO A 52 0.09 4.86 -10.23
CA PRO A 52 -0.20 6.26 -9.92
C PRO A 52 -1.67 6.50 -9.56
N TYR A 53 -2.59 5.78 -10.21
CA TYR A 53 -4.03 5.89 -9.94
C TYR A 53 -4.42 5.30 -8.58
N PHE A 54 -3.69 4.29 -8.11
CA PHE A 54 -3.86 3.74 -6.76
C PHE A 54 -3.44 4.77 -5.70
N VAL A 55 -2.35 5.50 -5.93
CA VAL A 55 -1.92 6.62 -5.08
C VAL A 55 -2.95 7.74 -5.11
N LEU A 56 -3.47 8.11 -6.28
CA LEU A 56 -4.52 9.12 -6.43
C LEU A 56 -5.76 8.79 -5.59
N LEU A 57 -6.31 7.58 -5.75
CA LEU A 57 -7.50 7.13 -5.03
C LEU A 57 -7.25 7.05 -3.52
N GLY A 58 -6.08 6.56 -3.11
CA GLY A 58 -5.69 6.47 -1.70
C GLY A 58 -5.60 7.85 -1.03
N VAL A 59 -4.91 8.80 -1.66
CA VAL A 59 -4.72 10.16 -1.10
C VAL A 59 -6.03 10.95 -1.11
N THR A 60 -6.82 10.88 -2.18
CA THR A 60 -8.12 11.56 -2.24
C THR A 60 -9.11 10.97 -1.24
N SER A 61 -9.11 9.64 -1.05
CA SER A 61 -9.86 9.00 0.04
C SER A 61 -9.40 9.50 1.41
N ALA A 62 -8.09 9.56 1.68
CA ALA A 62 -7.55 10.06 2.94
C ALA A 62 -7.91 11.53 3.20
N ASN A 63 -7.85 12.38 2.17
CA ASN A 63 -8.30 13.78 2.25
C ASN A 63 -9.78 13.87 2.64
N ALA A 64 -10.63 13.05 2.02
CA ALA A 64 -12.06 13.02 2.33
C ALA A 64 -12.33 12.48 3.75
N GLN A 65 -11.61 11.45 4.22
CA GLN A 65 -11.73 10.92 5.58
C GLN A 65 -11.33 11.96 6.63
N PHE A 66 -10.21 12.64 6.42
CA PHE A 66 -9.76 13.66 7.35
C PHE A 66 -10.70 14.88 7.35
N GLY A 67 -11.18 15.30 6.18
CA GLY A 67 -12.22 16.33 6.08
C GLY A 67 -13.52 15.92 6.77
N ASN A 68 -13.96 14.67 6.62
CA ASN A 68 -15.16 14.14 7.26
C ASN A 68 -15.08 14.28 8.78
N ILE A 69 -14.01 13.77 9.42
CA ILE A 69 -13.92 13.81 10.88
C ILE A 69 -13.83 15.24 11.42
N LEU A 70 -13.13 16.14 10.73
CA LEU A 70 -12.97 17.54 11.15
C LEU A 70 -14.27 18.35 11.01
N THR A 71 -15.06 18.07 9.99
CA THR A 71 -16.33 18.77 9.74
C THR A 71 -17.50 18.19 10.53
N PHE A 72 -17.36 16.94 11.02
CA PHE A 72 -18.38 16.25 11.77
C PHE A 72 -18.81 17.06 13.01
N PRO A 73 -20.12 17.35 13.20
CA PRO A 73 -20.60 18.25 14.26
C PRO A 73 -20.16 17.81 15.66
N ALA A 74 -20.13 16.50 15.87
CA ALA A 74 -19.76 15.86 17.12
C ALA A 74 -18.29 16.15 17.48
N SER A 75 -17.37 15.94 16.52
CA SER A 75 -15.95 16.25 16.65
C SER A 75 -15.68 17.72 16.92
N ARG A 76 -16.42 18.63 16.27
CA ARG A 76 -16.27 20.07 16.50
C ARG A 76 -16.74 20.49 17.88
N ALA A 77 -17.83 19.90 18.36
CA ALA A 77 -18.29 20.13 19.72
C ALA A 77 -17.26 19.62 20.75
N ASP A 78 -16.61 18.49 20.48
CA ASP A 78 -15.53 17.98 21.35
C ASP A 78 -14.34 18.96 21.41
N VAL A 79 -13.92 19.52 20.27
CA VAL A 79 -12.87 20.56 20.22
C VAL A 79 -13.30 21.84 20.94
N ALA A 80 -14.58 22.21 20.90
CA ALA A 80 -15.09 23.37 21.64
C ALA A 80 -15.09 23.13 23.16
N CYS A 81 -15.45 21.92 23.60
CA CYS A 81 -15.44 21.50 25.01
C CYS A 81 -14.03 21.49 25.62
N CYS A 82 -12.97 21.36 24.82
CA CYS A 82 -11.58 21.38 25.30
C CYS A 82 -11.17 22.66 26.05
N LYS A 83 -11.95 23.75 25.97
CA LYS A 83 -11.74 24.97 26.76
C LYS A 83 -12.22 24.85 28.21
N GLU A 84 -13.12 23.91 28.48
CA GLU A 84 -13.87 23.77 29.75
C GLU A 84 -13.49 22.49 30.54
N VAL A 85 -12.69 21.61 29.95
CA VAL A 85 -12.28 20.32 30.54
C VAL A 85 -10.78 20.28 30.78
N SER A 86 -10.32 19.32 31.59
CA SER A 86 -8.89 19.16 31.86
C SER A 86 -8.12 18.75 30.59
N ALA A 87 -6.81 19.01 30.57
CA ALA A 87 -5.96 18.65 29.44
C ALA A 87 -5.96 17.14 29.13
N PHE A 88 -6.07 16.29 30.15
CA PHE A 88 -6.12 14.83 29.98
C PHE A 88 -7.42 14.39 29.29
N GLU A 89 -8.57 14.89 29.76
CA GLU A 89 -9.89 14.56 29.20
C GLU A 89 -9.99 15.05 27.75
N CYS A 90 -9.52 16.26 27.46
CA CYS A 90 -9.45 16.78 26.10
C CYS A 90 -8.55 15.90 25.21
N THR A 91 -7.36 15.52 25.69
CA THR A 91 -6.44 14.66 24.92
C THR A 91 -7.06 13.30 24.63
N ALA A 92 -7.68 12.67 25.62
CA ALA A 92 -8.37 11.40 25.46
C ALA A 92 -9.54 11.50 24.45
N GLY A 93 -10.32 12.59 24.53
CA GLY A 93 -11.42 12.86 23.61
C GLY A 93 -10.99 13.14 22.17
N LEU A 94 -9.86 13.83 21.96
CA LEU A 94 -9.37 14.20 20.64
C LEU A 94 -8.48 13.13 19.98
N LEU A 95 -8.09 12.08 20.71
CA LEU A 95 -7.15 11.07 20.22
C LEU A 95 -7.62 10.36 18.94
N GLY A 96 -8.93 10.15 18.79
CA GLY A 96 -9.52 9.63 17.54
C GLY A 96 -9.32 10.54 16.34
N ILE A 97 -9.35 11.87 16.54
CA ILE A 97 -9.06 12.83 15.46
C ILE A 97 -7.57 12.82 15.14
N ALA A 98 -6.72 12.76 16.17
CA ALA A 98 -5.28 12.68 16.03
C ALA A 98 -4.84 11.40 15.30
N GLN A 99 -5.52 10.27 15.51
CA GLN A 99 -5.29 9.00 14.80
C GLN A 99 -5.52 9.15 13.29
N ILE A 100 -6.66 9.72 12.88
CA ILE A 100 -6.96 9.95 11.46
C ILE A 100 -5.98 10.95 10.85
N GLY A 101 -5.66 12.04 11.56
CA GLY A 101 -4.67 13.02 11.12
C GLY A 101 -3.27 12.42 10.94
N THR A 102 -2.87 11.53 11.86
CA THR A 102 -1.61 10.78 11.78
C THR A 102 -1.58 9.89 10.53
N GLN A 103 -2.65 9.14 10.26
CA GLN A 103 -2.79 8.33 9.05
C GLN A 103 -2.76 9.20 7.77
N TRP A 104 -3.42 10.35 7.79
CA TRP A 104 -3.42 11.31 6.68
C TRP A 104 -2.00 11.83 6.37
N ILE A 105 -1.23 12.20 7.41
CA ILE A 105 0.18 12.60 7.25
C ILE A 105 1.01 11.46 6.67
N CYS A 106 0.83 10.23 7.16
CA CYS A 106 1.56 9.08 6.63
C CYS A 106 1.29 8.83 5.15
N PHE A 107 0.04 8.95 4.70
CA PHE A 107 -0.31 8.87 3.28
C PHE A 107 0.29 10.01 2.46
N ALA A 108 0.34 11.23 3.00
CA ALA A 108 1.01 12.35 2.34
C ALA A 108 2.52 12.07 2.16
N ILE A 109 3.17 11.46 3.16
CA ILE A 109 4.57 11.02 3.04
C ILE A 109 4.70 9.97 1.93
N ILE A 110 3.76 9.00 1.81
CA ILE A 110 3.78 8.02 0.72
C ILE A 110 3.69 8.72 -0.65
N LEU A 111 2.85 9.74 -0.81
CA LEU A 111 2.77 10.52 -2.04
C LEU A 111 4.10 11.21 -2.37
N VAL A 112 4.76 11.79 -1.36
CA VAL A 112 6.09 12.41 -1.55
C VAL A 112 7.14 11.39 -1.95
N LEU A 113 7.20 10.24 -1.27
CA LEU A 113 8.13 9.17 -1.63
C LEU A 113 7.87 8.63 -3.05
N PHE A 114 6.60 8.44 -3.40
CA PHE A 114 6.20 8.05 -4.75
C PHE A 114 6.73 9.06 -5.78
N LEU A 115 6.56 10.36 -5.56
CA LEU A 115 7.10 11.37 -6.48
C LEU A 115 8.63 11.33 -6.58
N VAL A 116 9.33 11.21 -5.45
CA VAL A 116 10.80 11.20 -5.45
C VAL A 116 11.34 9.99 -6.21
N PHE A 117 10.84 8.79 -5.93
CA PHE A 117 11.34 7.57 -6.55
C PHE A 117 10.85 7.40 -7.99
N PHE A 118 9.66 7.88 -8.33
CA PHE A 118 9.17 7.86 -9.71
C PHE A 118 9.99 8.81 -10.60
N ARG A 119 10.36 9.99 -10.10
CA ARG A 119 11.27 10.91 -10.81
C ARG A 119 12.59 10.22 -11.14
N ARG A 120 13.19 9.55 -10.16
CA ARG A 120 14.48 8.87 -10.32
C ARG A 120 14.43 7.80 -11.41
N GLU A 121 13.39 6.98 -11.38
CA GLU A 121 13.18 5.90 -12.36
C GLU A 121 12.91 6.44 -13.77
N ASP A 122 12.12 7.52 -13.90
CA ASP A 122 11.88 8.16 -15.20
C ASP A 122 13.15 8.79 -15.78
N ASP A 123 14.02 9.38 -14.94
CA ASP A 123 15.32 9.91 -15.37
C ASP A 123 16.28 8.78 -15.80
N GLU A 124 16.37 7.68 -15.05
CA GLU A 124 17.20 6.50 -15.39
C GLU A 124 16.79 5.89 -16.75
N LEU A 125 15.50 5.93 -17.09
CA LEU A 125 14.94 5.37 -18.31
C LEU A 125 14.95 6.34 -19.51
N LEU A 126 15.23 7.62 -19.29
CA LEU A 126 15.44 8.59 -20.37
C LEU A 126 16.87 8.52 -20.92
N ASP A 127 17.83 8.09 -20.10
CA ASP A 127 19.23 7.91 -20.50
C ASP A 127 19.44 6.61 -21.31
N ASP A 128 18.51 5.65 -21.21
CA ASP A 128 18.50 4.41 -22.00
C ASP A 128 17.49 4.49 -23.15
N ASP A 129 17.96 4.92 -24.34
CA ASP A 129 17.16 5.10 -25.56
C ASP A 129 16.49 3.79 -26.08
N SER A 130 16.75 2.64 -25.46
CA SER A 130 16.41 1.32 -26.01
C SER A 130 15.05 0.74 -25.56
N VAL A 131 14.39 1.26 -24.52
CA VAL A 131 13.15 0.66 -23.96
C VAL A 131 12.10 1.70 -23.52
N ARG A 132 11.60 2.50 -24.46
CA ARG A 132 10.38 3.30 -24.21
C ARG A 132 9.15 2.54 -24.69
N ASP A 133 8.53 1.81 -23.77
CA ASP A 133 7.16 1.33 -23.93
C ASP A 133 6.21 2.55 -23.85
N ASP A 134 5.46 2.85 -24.91
CA ASP A 134 4.62 4.06 -25.00
C ASP A 134 3.46 4.06 -23.98
N ASP A 135 3.08 2.88 -23.43
CA ASP A 135 1.96 2.74 -22.49
C ASP A 135 2.34 2.97 -21.02
N ARG A 136 3.63 3.14 -20.69
CA ARG A 136 4.05 3.35 -19.30
C ARG A 136 3.73 4.78 -18.83
N PRO A 137 3.27 4.97 -17.57
CA PRO A 137 3.08 6.30 -17.02
C PRO A 137 4.41 7.08 -17.00
N THR A 138 4.37 8.36 -17.34
CA THR A 138 5.55 9.25 -17.33
C THR A 138 5.59 10.10 -16.06
N TRP A 139 6.72 10.76 -15.78
CA TRP A 139 6.82 11.71 -14.67
C TRP A 139 5.74 12.81 -14.70
N ARG A 140 5.29 13.20 -15.91
CA ARG A 140 4.17 14.14 -16.09
C ARG A 140 2.86 13.60 -15.52
N THR A 141 2.60 12.30 -15.70
CA THR A 141 1.43 11.64 -15.11
C THR A 141 1.52 11.63 -13.59
N ALA A 142 2.70 11.34 -13.02
CA ALA A 142 2.92 11.38 -11.57
C ALA A 142 2.69 12.79 -10.99
N LEU A 143 3.20 13.84 -11.66
CA LEU A 143 2.92 15.22 -11.29
C LEU A 143 1.45 15.59 -11.42
N GLY A 144 0.76 15.14 -12.46
CA GLY A 144 -0.67 15.34 -12.66
C GLY A 144 -1.49 14.71 -11.53
N VAL A 145 -1.15 13.48 -11.13
CA VAL A 145 -1.74 12.79 -9.97
C VAL A 145 -1.53 13.58 -8.69
N ALA A 146 -0.30 14.01 -8.40
CA ALA A 146 -0.02 14.80 -7.21
C ALA A 146 -0.76 16.15 -7.21
N GLY A 147 -0.79 16.84 -8.35
CA GLY A 147 -1.55 18.07 -8.53
C GLY A 147 -3.04 17.86 -8.26
N LEU A 148 -3.63 16.78 -8.78
CA LEU A 148 -5.04 16.46 -8.54
C LEU A 148 -5.33 16.12 -7.07
N CYS A 149 -4.43 15.38 -6.40
CA CYS A 149 -4.49 15.14 -4.96
C CYS A 149 -4.51 16.44 -4.15
N LEU A 150 -3.61 17.37 -4.49
CA LEU A 150 -3.50 18.68 -3.83
C LEU A 150 -4.75 19.54 -4.08
N VAL A 151 -5.21 19.63 -5.33
CA VAL A 151 -6.43 20.37 -5.69
C VAL A 151 -7.64 19.80 -4.95
N HIS A 152 -7.79 18.48 -4.89
CA HIS A 152 -8.85 17.84 -4.12
C HIS A 152 -8.76 18.17 -2.62
N GLY A 153 -7.57 18.08 -2.03
CA GLY A 153 -7.35 18.45 -0.62
C GLY A 153 -7.71 19.91 -0.34
N LEU A 154 -7.26 20.84 -1.19
CA LEU A 154 -7.60 22.27 -1.08
C LEU A 154 -9.10 22.51 -1.26
N PHE A 155 -9.74 21.84 -2.21
CA PHE A 155 -11.18 21.91 -2.40
C PHE A 155 -11.93 21.49 -1.14
N VAL A 156 -11.55 20.34 -0.53
CA VAL A 156 -12.14 19.89 0.73
C VAL A 156 -11.96 20.93 1.83
N VAL A 157 -10.77 21.51 1.98
CA VAL A 157 -10.49 22.56 2.99
C VAL A 157 -11.34 23.82 2.75
N ILE A 158 -11.37 24.33 1.52
CA ILE A 158 -12.08 25.57 1.17
C ILE A 158 -13.57 25.42 1.40
N ILE A 159 -14.19 24.34 0.92
CA ILE A 159 -15.63 24.10 1.12
C ILE A 159 -15.94 23.90 2.60
N SER A 160 -15.11 23.14 3.33
CA SER A 160 -15.27 22.94 4.77
C SER A 160 -15.22 24.26 5.54
N ALA A 161 -14.27 25.13 5.23
CA ALA A 161 -14.14 26.45 5.85
C ALA A 161 -15.32 27.35 5.48
N ALA A 162 -15.70 27.42 4.21
CA ALA A 162 -16.84 28.22 3.75
C ALA A 162 -18.14 27.83 4.46
N LEU A 163 -18.41 26.52 4.61
CA LEU A 163 -19.57 26.03 5.35
C LEU A 163 -19.45 26.29 6.85
N ALA A 164 -18.26 26.18 7.44
CA ALA A 164 -18.06 26.44 8.87
C ALA A 164 -18.33 27.90 9.26
N PHE A 165 -17.94 28.86 8.42
CA PHE A 165 -18.13 30.28 8.71
C PHE A 165 -19.45 30.84 8.17
N GLY A 166 -19.92 30.36 7.01
CA GLY A 166 -21.09 30.91 6.33
C GLY A 166 -22.39 30.17 6.62
N ALA A 167 -22.36 28.84 6.74
CA ALA A 167 -23.57 28.03 6.82
C ALA A 167 -23.37 26.71 7.62
N PRO A 168 -23.11 26.80 8.94
CA PRO A 168 -22.69 25.65 9.75
C PRO A 168 -23.75 24.55 9.87
N SER A 169 -25.02 24.84 9.53
CA SER A 169 -26.12 23.86 9.46
C SER A 169 -25.88 22.78 8.41
N TYR A 170 -25.14 23.07 7.33
CA TYR A 170 -24.86 22.11 6.26
C TYR A 170 -23.63 21.24 6.51
N LEU A 171 -22.85 21.51 7.56
CA LEU A 171 -21.62 20.75 7.85
C LEU A 171 -21.88 19.27 8.13
N ALA A 172 -23.02 18.92 8.72
CA ALA A 172 -23.39 17.52 8.93
C ALA A 172 -23.59 16.79 7.58
N ALA A 173 -24.27 17.43 6.64
CA ALA A 173 -24.47 16.89 5.30
C ALA A 173 -23.14 16.79 4.54
N TRP A 174 -22.30 17.82 4.64
CA TRP A 174 -20.97 17.84 4.05
C TRP A 174 -20.07 16.72 4.60
N ALA A 175 -20.05 16.50 5.91
CA ALA A 175 -19.32 15.40 6.52
C ALA A 175 -19.79 14.05 5.92
N ASN A 176 -21.11 13.83 5.81
CA ASN A 176 -21.63 12.59 5.21
C ASN A 176 -21.21 12.42 3.75
N ILE A 177 -21.23 13.49 2.95
CA ILE A 177 -20.75 13.46 1.56
C ILE A 177 -19.28 13.04 1.51
N LEU A 178 -18.43 13.63 2.35
CA LEU A 178 -17.02 13.29 2.44
C LEU A 178 -16.79 11.82 2.86
N GLY A 179 -17.58 11.31 3.81
CA GLY A 179 -17.50 9.90 4.22
C GLY A 179 -17.89 8.94 3.10
N ILE A 180 -18.97 9.24 2.37
CA ILE A 180 -19.39 8.46 1.19
C ILE A 180 -18.34 8.52 0.09
N MET A 181 -17.78 9.71 -0.18
CA MET A 181 -16.72 9.90 -1.18
C MET A 181 -15.47 9.10 -0.84
N ALA A 182 -15.04 9.14 0.43
CA ALA A 182 -13.93 8.34 0.91
C ALA A 182 -14.17 6.83 0.69
N ALA A 183 -15.38 6.36 1.02
CA ALA A 183 -15.77 4.97 0.81
C ALA A 183 -15.81 4.60 -0.68
N ALA A 184 -16.35 5.47 -1.54
CA ALA A 184 -16.37 5.22 -2.98
C ALA A 184 -14.96 5.07 -3.56
N PHE A 185 -14.03 5.97 -3.22
CA PHE A 185 -12.64 5.88 -3.67
C PHE A 185 -11.94 4.63 -3.14
N ALA A 186 -12.16 4.27 -1.88
CA ALA A 186 -11.63 3.03 -1.32
C ALA A 186 -12.20 1.78 -2.03
N ALA A 187 -13.51 1.74 -2.33
CA ALA A 187 -14.12 0.63 -3.04
C ALA A 187 -13.55 0.47 -4.45
N VAL A 188 -13.38 1.58 -5.18
CA VAL A 188 -12.75 1.60 -6.52
C VAL A 188 -11.29 1.13 -6.45
N GLN A 189 -10.60 1.33 -5.33
CA GLN A 189 -9.24 0.85 -5.12
C GLN A 189 -9.18 -0.65 -4.82
N TYR A 190 -9.98 -1.12 -3.86
CA TYR A 190 -9.91 -2.50 -3.37
C TYR A 190 -10.63 -3.52 -4.26
N ILE A 191 -11.75 -3.18 -4.90
CA ILE A 191 -12.52 -4.14 -5.71
C ILE A 191 -11.71 -4.67 -6.91
N PRO A 192 -11.10 -3.82 -7.75
CA PRO A 192 -10.27 -4.30 -8.86
C PRO A 192 -9.08 -5.12 -8.35
N GLN A 193 -8.48 -4.73 -7.23
CA GLN A 193 -7.39 -5.48 -6.62
C GLN A 193 -7.83 -6.87 -6.17
N ILE A 194 -8.99 -6.99 -5.51
CA ILE A 194 -9.58 -8.28 -5.12
C ILE A 194 -9.80 -9.16 -6.35
N TRP A 195 -10.38 -8.59 -7.40
CA TRP A 195 -10.65 -9.32 -8.64
C TRP A 195 -9.37 -9.80 -9.32
N THR A 196 -8.37 -8.93 -9.45
CA THR A 196 -7.07 -9.26 -10.05
C THR A 196 -6.35 -10.34 -9.25
N THR A 197 -6.27 -10.21 -7.93
CA THR A 197 -5.68 -11.24 -7.05
C THR A 197 -6.43 -12.57 -7.17
N TYR A 198 -7.75 -12.54 -7.28
CA TYR A 198 -8.55 -13.73 -7.52
C TYR A 198 -8.23 -14.41 -8.86
N LYS A 199 -8.03 -13.63 -9.92
CA LYS A 199 -7.71 -14.12 -11.27
C LYS A 199 -6.29 -14.66 -11.41
N ILE A 200 -5.30 -13.94 -10.89
CA ILE A 200 -3.86 -14.30 -11.01
C ILE A 200 -3.49 -15.43 -10.04
N LYS A 201 -4.24 -15.62 -8.95
CA LYS A 201 -3.98 -16.64 -7.92
C LYS A 201 -2.61 -16.53 -7.26
N GLN A 202 -2.04 -15.32 -7.22
CA GLN A 202 -0.81 -15.01 -6.52
C GLN A 202 -0.98 -13.72 -5.75
N ALA A 203 -0.30 -13.58 -4.61
CA ALA A 203 -0.34 -12.37 -3.80
C ALA A 203 0.40 -11.19 -4.47
N GLY A 204 1.36 -11.44 -5.36
CA GLY A 204 2.14 -10.39 -6.03
C GLY A 204 3.04 -9.62 -5.05
N SER A 205 3.13 -8.28 -5.21
CA SER A 205 3.95 -7.40 -4.34
C SER A 205 3.30 -7.06 -2.98
N LEU A 206 2.11 -7.61 -2.70
CA LEU A 206 1.30 -7.29 -1.53
C LEU A 206 2.05 -7.58 -0.22
N SER A 207 2.04 -6.62 0.71
CA SER A 207 2.63 -6.83 2.03
C SER A 207 1.63 -7.57 2.93
N ILE A 208 1.74 -8.90 2.98
CA ILE A 208 0.95 -9.74 3.88
C ILE A 208 1.09 -9.26 5.33
N LEU A 209 2.32 -8.93 5.76
CA LEU A 209 2.62 -8.43 7.10
C LEU A 209 1.89 -7.12 7.43
N MET A 210 1.83 -6.19 6.47
CA MET A 210 1.11 -4.94 6.69
C MET A 210 -0.40 -5.19 6.81
N MET A 211 -0.95 -6.08 5.99
CA MET A 211 -2.38 -6.40 6.04
C MET A 211 -2.79 -7.16 7.30
N THR A 212 -1.94 -8.03 7.84
CA THR A 212 -2.22 -8.76 9.09
C THR A 212 -2.28 -7.84 10.30
N ILE A 213 -1.51 -6.75 10.31
CA ILE A 213 -1.54 -5.75 11.39
C ILE A 213 -2.70 -4.77 11.17
N GLN A 214 -2.86 -4.26 9.95
CA GLN A 214 -3.85 -3.22 9.64
C GLN A 214 -5.29 -3.72 9.67
N THR A 215 -5.57 -4.95 9.25
CA THR A 215 -6.96 -5.47 9.23
C THR A 215 -7.59 -5.49 10.63
N PRO A 216 -7.02 -6.14 11.66
CA PRO A 216 -7.57 -6.12 13.00
C PRO A 216 -7.48 -4.72 13.64
N GLY A 217 -6.39 -3.97 13.38
CA GLY A 217 -6.24 -2.61 13.86
C GLY A 217 -7.31 -1.66 13.33
N GLY A 218 -7.67 -1.79 12.05
CA GLY A 218 -8.71 -1.01 11.37
C GLY A 218 -10.11 -1.29 11.90
N LEU A 219 -10.42 -2.56 12.21
CA LEU A 219 -11.69 -2.93 12.88
C LEU A 219 -11.74 -2.37 14.31
N LEU A 220 -10.66 -2.49 15.07
CA LEU A 220 -10.57 -1.94 16.42
C LEU A 220 -10.72 -0.42 16.42
N PHE A 221 -10.10 0.25 15.45
CA PHE A 221 -10.20 1.69 15.27
C PHE A 221 -11.61 2.12 14.82
N ALA A 222 -12.25 1.38 13.93
CA ALA A 222 -13.64 1.62 13.56
C ALA A 222 -14.58 1.47 14.77
N ALA A 223 -14.35 0.45 15.59
CA ALA A 223 -15.13 0.22 16.81
C ALA A 223 -14.92 1.35 17.84
N SER A 224 -13.70 1.87 18.00
CA SER A 224 -13.45 3.00 18.91
C SER A 224 -14.13 4.29 18.44
N LEU A 225 -14.12 4.56 17.12
CA LEU A 225 -14.88 5.67 16.54
C LEU A 225 -16.40 5.48 16.66
N ALA A 226 -16.90 4.26 16.47
CA ALA A 226 -18.31 3.95 16.63
C ALA A 226 -18.77 4.11 18.09
N ALA A 227 -17.96 3.68 19.05
CA ALA A 227 -18.22 3.89 20.48
C ALA A 227 -18.26 5.38 20.83
N ARG A 228 -17.38 6.20 20.22
CA ARG A 228 -17.30 7.64 20.47
C ARG A 228 -18.42 8.44 19.79
N LEU A 229 -18.69 8.19 18.52
CA LEU A 229 -19.59 9.00 17.69
C LEU A 229 -21.02 8.44 17.61
N GLY A 230 -21.20 7.19 18.05
CA GLY A 230 -22.45 6.45 17.93
C GLY A 230 -22.87 6.22 16.47
N TRP A 231 -24.15 5.90 16.28
CA TRP A 231 -24.75 5.70 14.96
C TRP A 231 -24.78 6.98 14.12
N ALA A 232 -24.80 8.16 14.73
CA ALA A 232 -24.74 9.43 14.02
C ALA A 232 -23.43 9.60 13.24
N GLY A 233 -22.33 8.98 13.72
CA GLY A 233 -21.00 9.02 13.09
C GLY A 233 -20.74 7.92 12.06
N TRP A 234 -21.77 7.26 11.53
CA TRP A 234 -21.62 6.15 10.57
C TRP A 234 -20.72 6.50 9.37
N SER A 235 -20.76 7.75 8.90
CA SER A 235 -19.94 8.22 7.78
C SER A 235 -18.46 8.36 8.14
N SER A 236 -18.12 8.45 9.43
CA SER A 236 -16.75 8.53 9.94
C SER A 236 -16.15 7.17 10.26
N TRP A 237 -16.91 6.24 10.84
CA TRP A 237 -16.38 4.91 11.19
C TRP A 237 -16.67 3.83 10.14
N GLY A 238 -17.74 3.96 9.35
CA GLY A 238 -18.19 2.95 8.40
C GLY A 238 -17.20 2.70 7.27
N VAL A 239 -16.48 3.73 6.83
CA VAL A 239 -15.41 3.61 5.82
C VAL A 239 -14.31 2.66 6.31
N TYR A 240 -13.91 2.75 7.59
CA TYR A 240 -12.87 1.89 8.15
C TYR A 240 -13.31 0.43 8.27
N VAL A 241 -14.58 0.18 8.61
CA VAL A 241 -15.15 -1.18 8.59
C VAL A 241 -15.09 -1.76 7.18
N MET A 242 -15.54 -0.99 6.20
CA MET A 242 -15.57 -1.43 4.80
C MET A 242 -14.14 -1.71 4.28
N THR A 243 -13.18 -0.81 4.53
CA THR A 243 -11.79 -1.03 4.11
C THR A 243 -11.15 -2.21 4.82
N ALA A 244 -11.41 -2.40 6.11
CA ALA A 244 -10.87 -3.53 6.85
C ALA A 244 -11.44 -4.87 6.35
N ILE A 245 -12.72 -4.94 6.01
CA ILE A 245 -13.32 -6.14 5.40
C ILE A 245 -12.68 -6.43 4.03
N MET A 246 -12.54 -5.42 3.18
CA MET A 246 -11.91 -5.57 1.86
C MET A 246 -10.45 -6.02 1.98
N GLN A 247 -9.69 -5.43 2.89
CA GLN A 247 -8.31 -5.80 3.18
C GLN A 247 -8.21 -7.21 3.78
N GLY A 248 -9.17 -7.60 4.63
CA GLY A 248 -9.27 -8.96 5.17
C GLY A 248 -9.55 -10.02 4.09
N ILE A 249 -10.38 -9.71 3.09
CA ILE A 249 -10.62 -10.57 1.93
C ILE A 249 -9.32 -10.76 1.14
N LEU A 250 -8.59 -9.67 0.86
CA LEU A 250 -7.29 -9.72 0.19
C LEU A 250 -6.28 -10.56 0.97
N LEU A 251 -6.20 -10.35 2.28
CA LEU A 251 -5.32 -11.10 3.17
C LEU A 251 -5.63 -12.60 3.14
N GLY A 252 -6.91 -12.97 3.24
CA GLY A 252 -7.35 -14.37 3.17
C GLY A 252 -6.99 -15.03 1.84
N MET A 253 -7.14 -14.31 0.72
CA MET A 253 -6.70 -14.79 -0.58
C MET A 253 -5.18 -14.95 -0.65
N ALA A 254 -4.41 -13.96 -0.18
CA ALA A 254 -2.95 -13.98 -0.21
C ALA A 254 -2.39 -15.15 0.59
N ILE A 255 -2.87 -15.37 1.82
CA ILE A 255 -2.46 -16.51 2.66
C ILE A 255 -2.77 -17.83 1.95
N ARG A 256 -3.98 -17.98 1.38
CA ARG A 256 -4.36 -19.22 0.70
C ARG A 256 -3.49 -19.52 -0.53
N TYR A 257 -3.16 -18.50 -1.31
CA TYR A 257 -2.36 -18.67 -2.52
C TYR A 257 -0.89 -18.95 -2.21
N GLU A 258 -0.30 -18.26 -1.24
CA GLU A 258 1.07 -18.57 -0.82
C GLU A 258 1.20 -19.95 -0.19
N TRP A 259 0.22 -20.35 0.62
CA TRP A 259 0.19 -21.69 1.20
C TRP A 259 0.11 -22.77 0.11
N ALA A 260 -0.76 -22.60 -0.89
CA ALA A 260 -0.87 -23.54 -2.00
C ALA A 260 0.44 -23.66 -2.78
N ALA A 261 1.11 -22.54 -3.07
CA ALA A 261 2.40 -22.53 -3.77
C ALA A 261 3.51 -23.26 -2.97
N GLN A 262 3.53 -23.12 -1.64
CA GLN A 262 4.48 -23.84 -0.79
C GLN A 262 4.22 -25.35 -0.77
N MET A 263 2.96 -25.78 -0.77
CA MET A 263 2.61 -27.21 -0.81
C MET A 263 3.00 -27.87 -2.14
N GLU A 264 2.82 -27.17 -3.26
CA GLU A 264 3.25 -27.64 -4.58
C GLU A 264 4.79 -27.69 -4.68
N GLY A 265 5.50 -26.71 -4.12
CA GLY A 265 6.98 -26.71 -4.05
C GLY A 265 7.57 -27.74 -3.06
N GLY A 266 6.83 -28.08 -2.00
CA GLY A 266 7.21 -29.10 -1.00
C GLY A 266 7.00 -30.53 -1.49
N SER A 267 5.90 -30.79 -2.23
CA SER A 267 5.63 -32.09 -2.84
C SER A 267 6.64 -32.47 -3.93
N GLY A 268 7.35 -31.51 -4.51
CA GLY A 268 8.47 -31.76 -5.43
C GLY A 268 9.78 -32.15 -4.75
N ARG A 269 9.86 -32.06 -3.41
CA ARG A 269 11.09 -32.26 -2.62
C ARG A 269 11.14 -33.57 -1.85
N GLU A 270 10.00 -34.28 -1.71
CA GLU A 270 9.93 -35.60 -1.07
C GLU A 270 10.20 -36.77 -2.04
N GLY A 271 10.52 -36.50 -3.32
CA GLY A 271 10.77 -37.52 -4.34
C GLY A 271 12.22 -37.72 -4.80
N SER A 272 13.17 -36.85 -4.43
CA SER A 272 14.57 -37.02 -4.85
C SER A 272 15.56 -36.39 -3.86
N SER A 273 15.99 -37.17 -2.88
CA SER A 273 17.23 -36.93 -2.14
C SER A 273 18.43 -37.25 -3.03
N SER A 274 18.69 -36.39 -4.01
CA SER A 274 19.99 -36.34 -4.67
C SER A 274 20.35 -34.87 -4.86
N PRO A 275 21.52 -34.41 -4.38
CA PRO A 275 21.98 -33.07 -4.71
C PRO A 275 22.01 -32.93 -6.24
N PRO A 276 21.77 -31.72 -6.80
CA PRO A 276 21.75 -31.52 -8.23
C PRO A 276 23.08 -32.02 -8.82
N GLN A 277 23.00 -33.12 -9.55
CA GLN A 277 24.18 -33.81 -10.07
C GLN A 277 24.68 -33.00 -11.27
N ARG A 278 25.90 -32.43 -11.16
CA ARG A 278 26.53 -31.69 -12.25
C ARG A 278 26.49 -32.54 -13.53
N PRO A 279 26.14 -31.97 -14.70
CA PRO A 279 26.19 -32.70 -15.96
C PRO A 279 27.59 -33.28 -16.19
N ALA A 280 27.67 -34.58 -16.46
CA ALA A 280 28.94 -35.28 -16.65
C ALA A 280 29.61 -34.81 -17.95
N TYR A 281 30.59 -33.92 -17.83
CA TYR A 281 31.39 -33.48 -18.97
C TYR A 281 32.52 -34.48 -19.25
N ASN A 282 32.54 -35.02 -20.47
CA ASN A 282 33.63 -35.87 -20.96
C ASN A 282 34.90 -35.03 -21.13
N ARG A 283 35.90 -35.26 -20.27
CA ARG A 283 37.16 -34.50 -20.17
C ARG A 283 38.03 -34.47 -21.44
N ARG A 284 37.71 -35.26 -22.47
CA ARG A 284 38.49 -35.28 -23.73
C ARG A 284 38.10 -34.21 -24.74
N THR A 285 36.97 -33.52 -24.57
CA THR A 285 36.46 -32.55 -25.56
C THR A 285 36.18 -31.15 -24.99
N THR A 286 36.47 -30.89 -23.71
CA THR A 286 36.26 -29.57 -23.10
C THR A 286 37.55 -28.74 -23.03
N PRO A 287 37.51 -27.46 -23.43
CA PRO A 287 38.57 -26.51 -23.08
C PRO A 287 38.75 -26.43 -21.55
N ARG A 288 39.91 -25.98 -21.09
CA ARG A 288 40.31 -25.90 -19.67
C ARG A 288 39.40 -24.99 -18.79
N ALA A 289 38.45 -24.28 -19.40
CA ALA A 289 37.45 -23.48 -18.72
C ALA A 289 36.10 -24.23 -18.71
N LEU A 290 35.44 -24.27 -17.55
CA LEU A 290 34.04 -24.70 -17.46
C LEU A 290 33.21 -23.87 -18.47
N PRO A 291 32.26 -24.49 -19.20
CA PRO A 291 31.38 -23.76 -20.09
C PRO A 291 30.63 -22.71 -19.28
N SER A 292 30.67 -21.44 -19.73
CA SER A 292 29.86 -20.39 -19.14
C SER A 292 28.39 -20.77 -19.28
N PRO A 293 27.54 -20.57 -18.25
CA PRO A 293 26.10 -20.67 -18.40
C PRO A 293 25.66 -19.77 -19.56
N GLY A 294 24.79 -20.30 -20.42
CA GLY A 294 24.14 -19.52 -21.48
C GLY A 294 22.98 -18.69 -20.92
N PRO A 295 22.47 -17.69 -21.66
CA PRO A 295 21.59 -16.61 -21.17
C PRO A 295 20.23 -17.00 -20.55
N TYR A 296 19.93 -18.30 -20.41
CA TYR A 296 18.68 -18.81 -19.83
C TYR A 296 18.90 -20.09 -19.02
N SER A 297 20.06 -20.20 -18.37
CA SER A 297 20.40 -21.41 -17.61
C SER A 297 19.61 -21.46 -16.30
N ALA A 298 18.56 -22.30 -16.24
CA ALA A 298 17.65 -22.39 -15.08
C ALA A 298 18.31 -22.84 -13.76
N HIS A 299 19.61 -23.17 -13.77
CA HIS A 299 20.36 -23.65 -12.61
C HIS A 299 21.77 -23.05 -12.55
N LEU A 300 21.91 -21.73 -12.34
CA LEU A 300 23.21 -21.09 -12.13
C LEU A 300 24.02 -21.71 -10.97
N GLN A 301 23.34 -22.22 -9.95
CA GLN A 301 23.92 -22.92 -8.80
C GLN A 301 24.62 -24.24 -9.19
N ALA A 302 24.40 -24.76 -10.40
CA ALA A 302 25.12 -25.92 -10.92
C ALA A 302 26.48 -25.54 -11.56
N TYR A 303 26.74 -24.25 -11.81
CA TYR A 303 27.91 -23.73 -12.53
C TYR A 303 28.87 -22.90 -11.67
N ALA A 304 28.50 -22.56 -10.43
CA ALA A 304 29.28 -21.72 -9.52
C ALA A 304 29.22 -22.25 -8.09
N ASP A 305 30.36 -22.25 -7.39
CA ASP A 305 30.48 -22.78 -6.02
C ASP A 305 30.49 -21.67 -4.96
N THR A 306 30.76 -20.42 -5.35
CA THR A 306 30.81 -19.26 -4.47
C THR A 306 29.76 -18.20 -4.83
N GLN A 307 29.29 -17.44 -3.83
CA GLN A 307 28.28 -16.39 -4.02
C GLN A 307 28.72 -15.32 -5.02
N GLU A 308 30.01 -14.99 -5.02
CA GLU A 308 30.63 -14.01 -5.92
C GLU A 308 30.67 -14.49 -7.38
N GLU A 309 30.77 -15.80 -7.62
CA GLU A 309 30.69 -16.39 -8.95
C GLU A 309 29.26 -16.42 -9.48
N ILE A 310 28.27 -16.65 -8.59
CA ILE A 310 26.85 -16.58 -8.95
C ILE A 310 26.46 -15.16 -9.35
N GLU A 311 26.88 -14.16 -8.57
CA GLU A 311 26.63 -12.75 -8.88
C GLU A 311 27.26 -12.33 -10.22
N ARG A 312 28.53 -12.70 -10.48
CA ARG A 312 29.17 -12.42 -11.78
C ARG A 312 28.51 -13.14 -12.95
N ALA A 313 27.90 -14.31 -12.72
CA ALA A 313 27.19 -15.03 -13.77
C ALA A 313 25.83 -14.38 -14.07
N LEU A 314 25.10 -13.94 -13.04
CA LEU A 314 23.86 -13.16 -13.18
C LEU A 314 24.09 -11.83 -13.91
N ASP A 315 25.18 -11.15 -13.60
CA ASP A 315 25.53 -9.87 -14.22
C ASP A 315 25.92 -10.02 -15.71
N ARG A 316 26.45 -11.20 -16.09
CA ARG A 316 26.69 -11.53 -17.50
C ARG A 316 25.41 -11.92 -18.25
N GLU A 317 24.50 -12.67 -17.61
CA GLU A 317 23.19 -13.00 -18.20
C GLU A 317 22.35 -11.73 -18.43
N SER A 318 22.32 -10.80 -17.47
CA SER A 318 21.61 -9.52 -17.60
C SER A 318 22.16 -8.68 -18.77
N THR A 319 23.48 -8.68 -18.96
CA THR A 319 24.13 -7.97 -20.06
C THR A 319 23.89 -8.65 -21.42
N GLN A 320 23.81 -9.99 -21.47
CA GLN A 320 23.53 -10.74 -22.71
C GLN A 320 22.06 -10.67 -23.14
N GLY A 321 21.12 -10.62 -22.19
CA GLY A 321 19.69 -10.46 -22.47
C GLY A 321 19.32 -9.11 -23.09
N TYR A 322 20.17 -8.09 -22.91
CA TYR A 322 19.94 -6.72 -23.42
C TYR A 322 20.05 -6.59 -24.95
N GLY A 323 20.54 -7.61 -25.66
CA GLY A 323 20.71 -7.59 -27.12
C GLY A 323 19.75 -8.50 -27.91
N GLU A 324 18.88 -9.27 -27.23
CA GLU A 324 18.16 -10.38 -27.85
C GLU A 324 16.65 -10.05 -28.02
N ASN A 325 16.33 -9.22 -29.00
CA ASN A 325 14.94 -8.85 -29.36
C ASN A 325 14.21 -9.91 -30.21
N GLN A 326 14.72 -11.14 -30.25
CA GLN A 326 14.17 -12.19 -31.11
C GLN A 326 13.09 -12.97 -30.32
N PRO A 327 11.84 -13.03 -30.80
CA PRO A 327 10.80 -13.76 -30.08
C PRO A 327 11.18 -15.24 -29.96
N LEU A 328 10.95 -15.81 -28.78
CA LEU A 328 11.33 -17.16 -28.32
C LEU A 328 11.00 -18.33 -29.27
N LEU A 329 10.25 -18.10 -30.36
CA LEU A 329 9.79 -19.10 -31.33
C LEU A 329 10.07 -18.74 -32.81
N ALA A 330 10.90 -17.73 -33.10
CA ALA A 330 11.33 -17.46 -34.48
C ALA A 330 12.34 -18.51 -34.98
N PRO A 331 12.42 -18.77 -36.30
CA PRO A 331 13.44 -19.68 -36.85
C PRO A 331 14.85 -19.16 -36.51
N GLY A 332 15.59 -19.92 -35.69
CA GLY A 332 16.89 -19.54 -35.13
C GLY A 332 16.92 -19.40 -33.60
N GLY A 333 15.76 -19.34 -32.93
CA GLY A 333 15.64 -19.40 -31.46
C GLY A 333 15.48 -20.84 -30.93
N LEU A 334 15.60 -21.00 -29.61
CA LEU A 334 15.59 -22.28 -28.87
C LEU A 334 14.55 -23.28 -29.42
N GLY A 335 15.03 -24.30 -30.14
CA GLY A 335 14.21 -25.36 -30.76
C GLY A 335 14.64 -25.77 -32.17
N SER A 336 15.37 -24.94 -32.91
CA SER A 336 15.94 -25.36 -34.19
C SER A 336 17.26 -26.10 -33.98
N SER A 337 17.20 -27.40 -33.67
CA SER A 337 18.34 -28.28 -33.92
C SER A 337 18.69 -28.19 -35.40
N GLY A 338 19.94 -27.82 -35.69
CA GLY A 338 20.41 -27.41 -37.01
C GLY A 338 19.98 -28.33 -38.14
N THR A 339 19.54 -27.70 -39.23
CA THR A 339 19.64 -28.26 -40.58
C THR A 339 20.16 -27.17 -41.50
N ARG A 340 21.49 -27.13 -41.61
CA ARG A 340 22.17 -27.01 -42.89
C ARG A 340 23.39 -27.89 -42.87
#